data_AF-A0A7J4TUQ7-F1
#
_entry.id   AF-A0A7J4TUQ7-F1
#
_cell.length_a   1.000
_cell.length_b   1.000
_cell.length_c   1.000
_cell.angle_alpha   90.00
_cell.angle_beta   90.00
_cell.angle_gamma   90.00
#
_symmetry.space_group_name_H-M   'P 1'
#
loop_
_entity.id
_entity.type
_entity.pdbx_description
1 polymer ?
#
loop_
_entity_poly.entity_id
_entity_poly.type
_entity_poly.pdbx_seq_one_letter_code
_entity_poly.pdbx_strand_id
1 'polypeptide(L)' 'METTTVKLQKTTKLALDHLKLGNETYNQVINKLIQKTKKDHLRHELIEGYKNRGEDALRLLHEWDAASAELEHE' A
#
# COMPACT_ATOMS: atom_id res chain seq x y z
N MET A 1 -25.22 -0.17 16.75
CA MET A 1 -24.44 -0.17 15.50
C MET A 1 -25.03 0.93 14.63
N GLU A 2 -24.24 1.93 14.27
CA GLU A 2 -24.71 2.99 13.38
C GLU A 2 -24.77 2.46 11.95
N THR A 3 -25.87 2.71 11.25
CA THR A 3 -26.08 2.30 9.87
C THR A 3 -26.21 3.53 9.00
N THR A 4 -25.45 3.55 7.92
CA THR A 4 -25.50 4.59 6.88
C THR A 4 -25.94 3.96 5.56
N THR A 5 -26.70 4.71 4.77
CA THR A 5 -27.16 4.28 3.45
C THR A 5 -26.22 4.79 2.37
N VAL A 6 -25.74 3.88 1.51
CA VAL A 6 -24.92 4.22 0.34
C VAL A 6 -25.69 3.83 -0.93
N LYS A 7 -25.82 4.76 -1.87
CA LYS A 7 -26.37 4.47 -3.20
C LYS A 7 -25.29 3.89 -4.09
N LEU A 8 -25.57 2.75 -4.71
CA LEU A 8 -24.67 2.06 -5.62
C LEU A 8 -25.32 1.89 -6.99
N GLN A 9 -24.49 1.85 -8.04
CA GLN A 9 -24.98 1.45 -9.36
C GLN A 9 -25.39 -0.03 -9.33
N LYS A 10 -26.34 -0.40 -10.19
CA LYS A 10 -26.83 -1.79 -10.30
C LYS A 10 -25.69 -2.75 -10.65
N THR A 11 -24.78 -2.33 -11.52
CA THR A 11 -23.57 -3.08 -11.90
C THR A 11 -22.66 -3.34 -10.70
N THR A 12 -22.44 -2.36 -9.84
CA THR A 12 -21.66 -2.52 -8.59
C THR A 12 -22.32 -3.53 -7.66
N LYS A 13 -23.66 -3.48 -7.51
CA LYS A 13 -24.40 -4.45 -6.70
C LYS A 13 -24.23 -5.87 -7.23
N LEU A 14 -24.31 -6.06 -8.55
CA LEU A 14 -24.09 -7.37 -9.18
C LEU A 14 -22.65 -7.88 -8.95
N ALA A 15 -21.66 -7.00 -9.05
CA ALA A 15 -20.28 -7.36 -8.73
C ALA A 15 -20.13 -7.80 -7.26
N LEU A 16 -20.78 -7.09 -6.32
CA LEU A 16 -20.81 -7.49 -4.91
C LEU A 16 -21.50 -8.84 -4.70
N ASP A 17 -22.55 -9.16 -5.46
CA ASP A 17 -23.21 -10.47 -5.41
C ASP A 17 -22.26 -11.61 -5.82
N HIS A 18 -21.45 -11.40 -6.86
CA HIS A 18 -20.47 -12.39 -7.31
C HIS A 18 -19.31 -12.59 -6.34
N LEU A 19 -18.98 -11.56 -5.55
CA LEU A 19 -17.92 -11.61 -4.54
C LEU A 19 -18.37 -12.22 -3.22
N LYS A 20 -19.68 -12.27 -2.97
CA LYS A 20 -20.27 -12.81 -1.76
C LYS A 20 -20.12 -14.33 -1.73
N LEU A 21 -19.56 -14.87 -0.64
CA LEU A 21 -19.43 -16.31 -0.44
C LEU A 21 -20.47 -16.79 0.58
N GLY A 22 -21.30 -17.77 0.20
CA GLY A 22 -22.34 -18.33 1.07
C GLY A 22 -23.29 -17.25 1.60
N ASN A 23 -23.37 -17.13 2.93
CA ASN A 23 -24.32 -16.27 3.63
C ASN A 23 -23.76 -14.90 4.05
N GLU A 24 -22.65 -14.45 3.47
CA GLU A 24 -22.03 -13.18 3.82
C GLU A 24 -22.94 -11.97 3.58
N THR A 25 -22.96 -11.02 4.50
CA THR A 25 -23.64 -9.73 4.30
C THR A 25 -22.83 -8.82 3.37
N TYR A 26 -23.49 -7.87 2.70
CA TYR A 26 -22.76 -6.86 1.91
C TYR A 26 -21.76 -6.09 2.77
N ASN A 27 -22.07 -5.84 4.04
CA ASN A 27 -21.14 -5.17 4.95
C ASN A 27 -19.85 -5.98 5.18
N GLN A 28 -19.96 -7.31 5.29
CA GLN A 28 -18.78 -8.18 5.38
C GLN A 28 -17.96 -8.16 4.10
N VAL A 29 -18.61 -8.24 2.93
CA VAL A 29 -17.92 -8.17 1.63
C VAL A 29 -17.23 -6.82 1.43
N ILE A 30 -17.92 -5.71 1.70
CA ILE A 30 -17.39 -4.34 1.62
C ILE A 30 -16.19 -4.18 2.57
N ASN A 31 -16.29 -4.64 3.82
CA ASN A 31 -15.18 -4.58 4.76
C ASN A 31 -13.97 -5.38 4.27
N LYS A 32 -14.15 -6.58 3.71
CA LYS A 32 -13.05 -7.35 3.13
C LYS A 32 -12.37 -6.61 1.98
N LEU A 33 -13.15 -5.99 1.10
CA LEU A 33 -12.62 -5.18 -0.01
C LEU A 33 -11.83 -3.97 0.51
N ILE A 34 -12.36 -3.25 1.51
CA ILE A 34 -11.66 -2.13 2.16
C ILE A 34 -10.33 -2.59 2.76
N GLN A 35 -10.31 -3.71 3.48
CA GLN A 35 -9.08 -4.24 4.09
C GLN A 35 -8.05 -4.66 3.03
N LYS A 36 -8.50 -5.26 1.93
CA LYS A 36 -7.62 -5.59 0.80
C LYS A 36 -6.99 -4.33 0.20
N THR A 37 -7.80 -3.32 -0.10
CA THR A 37 -7.29 -2.04 -0.63
C THR A 37 -6.32 -1.36 0.32
N LYS A 38 -6.59 -1.34 1.63
CA LYS A 38 -5.67 -0.82 2.64
C LYS A 38 -4.33 -1.55 2.65
N LYS A 39 -4.36 -2.88 2.57
CA LYS A 39 -3.14 -3.70 2.53
C LYS A 39 -2.33 -3.44 1.26
N ASP A 40 -2.99 -3.35 0.12
CA ASP A 40 -2.33 -3.09 -1.17
C ASP A 40 -1.71 -1.68 -1.18
N HIS A 41 -2.41 -0.69 -0.63
CA HIS A 41 -1.89 0.67 -0.47
C HIS A 41 -0.69 0.73 0.47
N LEU A 42 -0.78 0.10 1.65
CA LEU A 42 0.34 0.01 2.60
C LEU A 42 1.56 -0.65 1.97
N ARG A 43 1.37 -1.71 1.17
CA ARG A 43 2.47 -2.36 0.47
C ARG A 43 3.16 -1.40 -0.50
N HIS A 44 2.39 -0.60 -1.23
CA HIS A 44 2.95 0.38 -2.15
C HIS A 44 3.74 1.46 -1.40
N GLU A 45 3.18 2.02 -0.32
CA GLU A 45 3.86 3.01 0.52
C GLU A 45 5.17 2.47 1.11
N LEU A 46 5.18 1.21 1.55
CA LEU A 46 6.40 0.57 2.07
C LEU A 46 7.47 0.42 0.99
N ILE A 47 7.10 0.01 -0.22
CA ILE A 47 8.04 -0.14 -1.34
C ILE A 47 8.67 1.23 -1.68
N GLU A 48 7.87 2.26 -1.83
CA GLU A 48 8.36 3.62 -2.10
C GLU A 48 9.22 4.14 -0.94
N GLY A 49 8.80 3.91 0.30
CA GLY A 49 9.57 4.30 1.49
C GLY A 49 10.94 3.62 1.56
N TYR A 50 11.03 2.33 1.24
CA TYR A 50 12.32 1.62 1.21
C TYR A 50 13.19 2.06 0.03
N LYS A 51 12.59 2.32 -1.14
CA LYS A 51 13.31 2.82 -2.30
C LYS A 51 13.99 4.17 -1.99
N ASN A 52 13.23 5.12 -1.45
CA ASN A 52 13.75 6.44 -1.09
C ASN A 52 14.88 6.35 -0.05
N ARG A 53 14.72 5.50 0.97
CA ARG A 53 15.79 5.26 1.97
C ARG A 53 17.04 4.63 1.35
N GLY A 54 16.86 3.74 0.39
CA GLY A 54 17.97 3.11 -0.35
C GLY A 54 18.74 4.14 -1.19
N GLU A 55 18.03 5.05 -1.86
CA GLU A 55 18.64 6.14 -2.63
C GLU A 55 19.43 7.10 -1.73
N ASP A 56 18.88 7.47 -0.57
CA ASP A 56 19.59 8.30 0.41
C ASP A 56 20.83 7.59 0.98
N ALA A 57 20.71 6.30 1.31
CA ALA A 57 21.83 5.51 1.82
C ALA A 57 22.94 5.34 0.77
N LEU A 58 22.58 5.15 -0.50
CA LEU A 58 23.54 5.05 -1.59
C LEU A 58 24.26 6.38 -1.82
N ARG A 59 23.54 7.51 -1.77
CA ARG A 59 24.15 8.83 -1.85
C ARG A 59 25.16 9.04 -0.73
N LEU A 60 24.78 8.72 0.50
CA LEU A 60 25.66 8.84 1.65
C LEU A 60 26.90 7.95 1.49
N LEU A 61 26.74 6.69 1.04
CA LEU A 61 27.87 5.79 0.79
C LEU A 61 28.87 6.39 -0.21
N HIS A 62 28.39 6.96 -1.32
CA HIS A 62 29.27 7.61 -2.29
C HIS A 62 30.01 8.82 -1.71
N GLU A 63 29.38 9.58 -0.81
CA GLU A 63 30.06 10.69 -0.10
C GLU A 63 31.19 10.17 0.80
N TRP A 64 30.98 9.06 1.51
CA TRP A 64 32.02 8.42 2.33
C TRP A 64 33.15 7.80 1.52
N ASP A 65 32.81 7.14 0.40
CA ASP A 65 33.81 6.56 -0.51
C ASP A 65 34.72 7.67 -1.08
N ALA A 66 34.13 8.81 -1.47
CA ALA A 66 34.89 9.96 -1.95
C ALA A 66 35.83 10.53 -0.86
N ALA A 67 35.32 10.75 0.35
CA ALA A 67 36.11 11.25 1.47
C ALA A 67 37.24 10.27 1.88
N SER A 68 36.99 8.96 1.80
CA SER A 68 37.99 7.94 2.11
C SER A 68 39.10 7.91 1.05
N ALA A 69 38.75 8.04 -0.23
CA ALA A 69 39.73 8.11 -1.31
C ALA A 69 40.63 9.35 -1.22
N GLU A 70 40.10 10.50 -0.77
CA GLU A 70 40.91 11.70 -0.52
C GLU A 70 41.96 11.46 0.57
N LEU A 71 41.61 10.76 1.65
CA LEU A 71 42.52 10.44 2.76
C LEU A 71 43.60 9.41 2.40
N GLU A 72 43.36 8.51 1.45
CA GLU A 72 44.37 7.55 0.97
C GLU A 72 45.41 8.17 0.01
N HIS A 73 45.12 9.37 -0.51
CA HIS A 73 45.98 10.08 -1.46
C HIS A 73 46.83 11.21 -0.82
N GLU A 74 46.71 11.45 0.49
CA GLU A 74 47.59 12.31 1.31
C GLU A 74 48.70 11.51 2.03
#